data_AF-S0ASA6-F1
#
_entry.id   AF-S0ASA6-F1
#
_cell.length_a   1.000
_cell.length_b   1.000
_cell.length_c   1.000
_cell.angle_alpha   90.00
_cell.angle_beta   90.00
_cell.angle_gamma   90.00
#
_symmetry.space_group_name_H-M   'P 1'
#
loop_
_entity.id
_entity.type
_entity.pdbx_description
1 polymer ?
#
loop_
_entity_poly.entity_id
_entity_poly.type
_entity_poly.pdbx_seq_one_letter_code
_entity_poly.pdbx_strand_id
1 'polypeptide(L)'
;MIPVILIGGIPGVGKTSLSGFISREFNINIILSGDYLREFLRPYADNPAMGESVYNAYRIYGEKNEENIIKGYLNQSEFMYKGINAVLRRSIDNGEPLILETLYFNPEMIASDIRNKIIMIYIHIPDKSLHGNRLKERIDYTHFNSPGERLVEQLPVYSVIEKYSMDHCGDDVFIVDNTDFPITKNTLINYIKGQINH
;
A
#
# COMPACT_ATOMS: atom_id res chain seq x y z
N MET A 1 -19.32 -4.66 -11.98
CA MET A 1 -18.62 -3.41 -11.58
C MET A 1 -17.36 -3.20 -12.44
N ILE A 2 -16.94 -1.96 -12.76
CA ILE A 2 -15.60 -1.68 -13.34
C ILE A 2 -14.59 -1.68 -12.19
N PRO A 3 -13.55 -2.53 -12.20
CA PRO A 3 -12.73 -2.74 -11.01
C PRO A 3 -11.77 -1.57 -10.75
N VAL A 4 -11.97 -0.90 -9.62
CA VAL A 4 -11.02 0.03 -9.02
C VAL A 4 -10.51 -0.62 -7.74
N ILE A 5 -9.22 -0.94 -7.70
CA ILE A 5 -8.61 -1.77 -6.67
C ILE A 5 -7.53 -0.97 -5.94
N LEU A 6 -7.64 -0.88 -4.62
CA LEU A 6 -6.62 -0.29 -3.75
C LEU A 6 -5.92 -1.40 -2.97
N ILE A 7 -4.60 -1.51 -3.15
CA ILE A 7 -3.77 -2.56 -2.54
C ILE A 7 -2.80 -1.94 -1.52
N GLY A 8 -2.99 -2.27 -0.26
CA GLY A 8 -2.18 -1.87 0.88
C GLY A 8 -1.11 -2.89 1.26
N GLY A 9 -0.14 -2.43 2.05
CA GLY A 9 0.89 -3.29 2.67
C GLY A 9 2.25 -2.61 2.76
N ILE A 10 3.08 -3.03 3.70
CA ILE A 10 4.43 -2.49 3.86
C ILE A 10 5.40 -2.99 2.77
N PRO A 11 6.62 -2.42 2.63
CA PRO A 11 7.57 -2.88 1.63
C PRO A 11 7.92 -4.37 1.77
N GLY A 12 8.10 -5.07 0.65
CA GLY A 12 8.51 -6.48 0.63
C GLY A 12 7.41 -7.53 0.83
N VAL A 13 6.17 -7.12 1.08
CA VAL A 13 5.03 -8.06 1.24
C VAL A 13 4.50 -8.61 -0.09
N GLY A 14 5.01 -8.14 -1.23
CA GLY A 14 4.64 -8.64 -2.57
C GLY A 14 3.54 -7.87 -3.30
N LYS A 15 3.21 -6.65 -2.86
CA LYS A 15 2.19 -5.79 -3.51
C LYS A 15 2.39 -5.66 -5.02
N THR A 16 3.59 -5.30 -5.48
CA THR A 16 3.86 -5.01 -6.89
C THR A 16 3.73 -6.27 -7.75
N SER A 17 4.21 -7.40 -7.23
CA SER A 17 4.09 -8.70 -7.88
C SER A 17 2.63 -9.16 -7.99
N LEU A 18 1.84 -8.99 -6.92
CA LEU A 18 0.41 -9.34 -6.92
C LEU A 18 -0.41 -8.37 -7.78
N SER A 19 -0.12 -7.07 -7.76
CA SER A 19 -0.73 -6.07 -8.63
C SER A 19 -0.51 -6.39 -10.11
N GLY A 20 0.73 -6.72 -10.48
CA GLY A 20 1.06 -7.14 -11.85
C GLY A 20 0.48 -8.51 -12.25
N PHE A 21 0.05 -9.32 -11.29
CA PHE A 21 -0.68 -10.55 -11.57
C PHE A 21 -2.17 -10.28 -11.76
N ILE A 22 -2.79 -9.53 -10.84
CA ILE A 22 -4.20 -9.10 -10.92
C ILE A 22 -4.44 -8.33 -12.22
N SER A 23 -3.52 -7.44 -12.61
CA SER A 23 -3.66 -6.66 -13.84
C SER A 23 -3.79 -7.54 -15.09
N ARG A 24 -3.01 -8.62 -15.17
CA ARG A 24 -3.04 -9.58 -16.29
C ARG A 24 -4.31 -10.41 -16.27
N GLU A 25 -4.73 -10.90 -15.11
CA GLU A 25 -5.94 -11.73 -14.97
C GLU A 25 -7.22 -10.95 -15.30
N PHE A 26 -7.32 -9.69 -14.88
CA PHE A 26 -8.52 -8.86 -15.05
C PHE A 26 -8.41 -7.85 -16.19
N ASN A 27 -7.35 -7.93 -17.01
CA ASN A 27 -7.07 -7.03 -18.13
C ASN A 27 -7.11 -5.53 -17.72
N ILE A 28 -6.51 -5.20 -16.58
CA ILE A 28 -6.41 -3.84 -16.06
C ILE A 28 -5.09 -3.23 -16.54
N ASN A 29 -5.17 -2.24 -17.41
CA ASN A 29 -4.00 -1.65 -18.06
C ASN A 29 -3.33 -0.54 -17.24
N ILE A 30 -3.98 -0.05 -16.18
CA ILE A 30 -3.49 1.05 -15.36
C ILE A 30 -3.12 0.52 -13.97
N ILE A 31 -1.82 0.53 -13.67
CA ILE A 31 -1.28 0.21 -12.35
C ILE A 31 -0.47 1.41 -11.88
N LEU A 32 -0.84 1.98 -10.74
CA LEU A 32 -0.16 3.14 -10.15
C LEU A 32 0.48 2.74 -8.83
N SER A 33 1.68 3.26 -8.58
CA SER A 33 2.40 3.08 -7.32
C SER A 33 2.36 4.35 -6.49
N GLY A 34 1.97 4.19 -5.22
CA GLY A 34 1.98 5.24 -4.20
C GLY A 34 3.37 5.80 -3.92
N ASP A 35 4.43 5.03 -4.19
CA ASP A 35 5.81 5.50 -4.04
C ASP A 35 6.13 6.56 -5.10
N TYR A 36 5.77 6.32 -6.36
CA TYR A 36 5.91 7.32 -7.43
C TYR A 36 4.97 8.52 -7.23
N LEU A 37 3.75 8.28 -6.76
CA LEU A 37 2.82 9.35 -6.42
C LEU A 37 3.41 10.26 -5.34
N ARG A 38 4.07 9.69 -4.32
CA ARG A 38 4.74 10.46 -3.27
C ARG A 38 5.88 11.30 -3.82
N GLU A 39 6.73 10.72 -4.67
CA GLU A 39 7.82 11.45 -5.32
C GLU A 39 7.30 12.59 -6.20
N PHE A 40 6.17 12.38 -6.88
CA PHE A 40 5.50 13.42 -7.65
C PHE A 40 4.91 14.54 -6.78
N LEU A 41 4.28 14.19 -5.65
CA LEU A 41 3.60 15.14 -4.78
C LEU A 41 4.56 15.92 -3.85
N ARG A 42 5.67 15.30 -3.40
CA ARG A 42 6.60 15.88 -2.42
C ARG A 42 7.11 17.28 -2.77
N PRO A 43 7.50 17.62 -4.02
CA PRO A 43 7.97 18.97 -4.35
C PRO A 43 6.93 20.08 -4.13
N TYR A 44 5.65 19.72 -4.10
CA TYR A 44 4.53 20.64 -3.88
C TYR A 44 4.03 20.61 -2.44
N ALA A 45 4.65 19.79 -1.58
CA ALA A 45 4.30 19.68 -0.18
C ALA A 45 5.01 20.77 0.62
N ASP A 46 4.26 21.70 1.20
CA ASP A 46 4.75 22.53 2.31
C ASP A 46 4.63 21.74 3.63
N ASN A 47 5.28 20.57 3.67
CA ASN A 47 5.23 19.65 4.79
C ASN A 47 6.61 18.99 4.98
N PRO A 48 7.34 19.30 6.08
CA PRO A 48 8.64 18.70 6.37
C PRO A 48 8.63 17.17 6.37
N ALA A 49 7.52 16.54 6.79
CA ALA A 49 7.41 15.09 6.79
C ALA A 49 7.56 14.51 5.40
N MET A 50 7.06 15.19 4.36
CA MET A 50 7.18 14.70 2.99
C MET A 50 8.63 14.66 2.51
N GLY A 51 9.52 15.48 3.09
CA GLY A 51 10.97 15.48 2.83
C GLY A 51 11.69 14.20 3.29
N GLU A 52 11.11 13.47 4.24
CA GLU A 52 11.72 12.29 4.84
C GLU A 52 11.20 10.99 4.19
N SER A 53 11.98 9.90 4.33
CA SER A 53 11.42 8.56 4.17
C SER A 53 10.39 8.29 5.26
N VAL A 54 9.33 7.54 4.97
CA VAL A 54 8.26 7.24 5.95
C VAL A 54 8.80 6.66 7.26
N TYR A 55 9.84 5.81 7.20
CA TYR A 55 10.46 5.21 8.37
C TYR A 55 11.29 6.20 9.22
N ASN A 56 11.57 7.40 8.71
CA ASN A 56 12.24 8.49 9.41
C ASN A 56 11.29 9.64 9.80
N ALA A 57 10.04 9.64 9.30
CA ALA A 57 9.09 10.73 9.53
C ALA A 57 8.81 10.99 11.03
N TYR A 58 9.01 9.97 11.89
CA TYR A 58 8.90 10.10 13.35
C TYR A 58 9.81 11.19 13.94
N ARG A 59 10.93 11.51 13.29
CA ARG A 59 11.94 12.45 13.80
C ARG A 59 11.40 13.87 13.99
N ILE A 60 10.34 14.22 13.25
CA ILE A 60 9.66 15.51 13.38
C ILE A 60 8.88 15.60 14.71
N TYR A 61 8.49 14.45 15.26
CA TYR A 61 7.70 14.33 16.49
C TYR A 61 8.55 13.96 17.70
N GLY A 62 9.86 13.70 17.51
CA GLY A 62 10.82 13.46 18.57
C GLY A 62 11.51 12.10 18.46
N GLU A 63 11.77 11.48 19.62
CA GLU A 63 12.47 10.20 19.69
C GLU A 63 11.65 9.05 19.08
N LYS A 64 12.36 7.98 18.69
CA LYS A 64 11.77 6.80 18.09
C LYS A 64 10.95 6.02 19.12
N ASN A 65 9.63 6.17 19.07
CA ASN A 65 8.65 5.37 19.79
C ASN A 65 7.44 5.10 18.88
N GLU A 66 6.54 4.20 19.29
CA GLU A 66 5.37 3.79 18.51
C GLU A 66 4.47 4.98 18.14
N GLU A 67 4.18 5.85 19.11
CA GLU A 67 3.36 7.04 18.93
C GLU A 67 3.92 7.98 17.86
N ASN A 68 5.22 8.29 17.92
CA ASN A 68 5.88 9.18 16.98
C ASN A 68 6.02 8.55 15.59
N ILE A 69 6.20 7.23 15.49
CA ILE A 69 6.15 6.50 14.22
C ILE A 69 4.79 6.65 13.57
N ILE A 70 3.71 6.44 14.33
CA ILE A 70 2.33 6.58 13.84
C ILE A 70 2.06 8.03 13.42
N LYS A 71 2.45 9.03 14.23
CA LYS A 71 2.32 10.45 13.88
C LYS A 71 3.04 10.79 12.57
N GLY A 72 4.28 10.33 12.41
CA GLY A 72 5.07 10.52 11.19
C GLY A 72 4.43 9.91 9.96
N TYR A 73 3.96 8.66 10.09
CA TYR A 73 3.22 7.96 9.05
C TYR A 73 1.94 8.69 8.64
N LEU A 74 1.08 9.00 9.62
CA LEU A 74 -0.20 9.68 9.38
C LEU A 74 -0.02 11.06 8.76
N ASN A 75 0.99 11.81 9.17
CA ASN A 75 1.24 13.12 8.61
C ASN A 75 1.63 13.08 7.12
N GLN A 76 2.41 12.07 6.70
CA GLN A 76 2.63 11.82 5.27
C GLN A 76 1.37 11.30 4.60
N SER A 77 0.61 10.40 5.26
CA SER A 77 -0.65 9.86 4.73
C SER A 77 -1.67 10.94 4.40
N GLU A 78 -1.92 11.89 5.30
CA GLU A 78 -2.86 13.00 5.08
C GLU A 78 -2.58 13.76 3.78
N PHE A 79 -1.31 14.00 3.49
CA PHE A 79 -0.91 14.64 2.25
C PHE A 79 -1.06 13.72 1.04
N MET A 80 -0.64 12.46 1.16
CA MET A 80 -0.78 11.44 0.11
C MET A 80 -2.23 11.20 -0.30
N TYR A 81 -3.16 11.21 0.66
CA TYR A 81 -4.57 10.96 0.42
C TYR A 81 -5.26 12.05 -0.41
N LYS A 82 -4.67 13.25 -0.54
CA LYS A 82 -5.12 14.25 -1.53
C LYS A 82 -4.98 13.71 -2.96
N GLY A 83 -3.82 13.13 -3.27
CA GLY A 83 -3.56 12.54 -4.59
C GLY A 83 -4.27 11.21 -4.80
N ILE A 84 -4.26 10.32 -3.79
CA ILE A 84 -4.91 9.01 -3.89
C ILE A 84 -6.41 9.18 -4.16
N ASN A 85 -7.11 10.03 -3.40
CA ASN A 85 -8.54 10.27 -3.62
C ASN A 85 -8.82 10.87 -5.00
N ALA A 86 -7.99 11.80 -5.48
CA ALA A 86 -8.17 12.40 -6.81
C ALA A 86 -8.02 11.36 -7.94
N VAL A 87 -7.04 10.47 -7.82
CA VAL A 87 -6.80 9.40 -8.79
C VAL A 87 -7.91 8.36 -8.78
N LEU A 88 -8.31 7.89 -7.59
CA LEU A 88 -9.40 6.91 -7.44
C LEU A 88 -10.72 7.47 -7.99
N ARG A 89 -11.06 8.72 -7.64
CA ARG A 89 -12.26 9.40 -8.13
C ARG A 89 -12.27 9.52 -9.64
N ARG A 90 -11.17 9.95 -10.24
CA ARG A 90 -11.05 10.04 -11.70
C ARG A 90 -11.34 8.70 -12.38
N SER A 91 -10.73 7.62 -11.87
CA SER A 91 -10.91 6.28 -12.44
C SER A 91 -12.36 5.82 -12.32
N ILE A 92 -13.02 6.08 -11.18
CA ILE A 92 -14.44 5.78 -10.97
C ILE A 92 -15.32 6.60 -11.93
N ASP A 93 -15.12 7.92 -11.99
CA ASP A 93 -15.94 8.83 -12.78
C ASP A 93 -15.81 8.56 -14.29
N ASN A 94 -14.61 8.18 -14.74
CA ASN A 94 -14.36 7.84 -16.15
C ASN A 94 -14.71 6.38 -16.50
N GLY A 95 -14.99 5.52 -15.53
CA GLY A 95 -15.16 4.08 -15.77
C GLY A 95 -13.88 3.41 -16.27
N GLU A 96 -12.73 3.78 -15.71
CA GLU A 96 -11.43 3.23 -16.08
C GLU A 96 -10.98 2.21 -15.02
N PRO A 97 -10.75 0.93 -15.38
CA PRO A 97 -10.16 -0.03 -14.45
C PRO A 97 -8.79 0.44 -13.95
N LEU A 98 -8.56 0.34 -12.65
CA LEU A 98 -7.33 0.83 -12.01
C LEU A 98 -6.90 -0.10 -10.88
N ILE A 99 -5.59 -0.32 -10.77
CA ILE A 99 -4.96 -0.82 -9.55
C ILE A 99 -4.06 0.30 -9.00
N LEU A 100 -4.25 0.69 -7.75
CA LEU A 100 -3.34 1.57 -7.03
C LEU A 100 -2.75 0.78 -5.85
N GLU A 101 -1.43 0.61 -5.83
CA GLU A 101 -0.73 0.02 -4.68
C GLU A 101 -0.04 1.09 -3.83
N THR A 102 -0.07 0.96 -2.51
CA THR A 102 0.51 1.96 -1.61
C THR A 102 0.89 1.36 -0.26
N LEU A 103 1.90 1.94 0.40
CA LEU A 103 2.16 1.70 1.82
C LEU A 103 1.28 2.57 2.73
N TYR A 104 0.81 3.72 2.23
CA TYR A 104 -0.10 4.62 2.93
C TYR A 104 -1.52 4.09 2.77
N PHE A 105 -1.89 3.11 3.59
CA PHE A 105 -3.18 2.45 3.54
C PHE A 105 -3.96 2.74 4.83
N ASN A 106 -4.80 3.78 4.76
CA ASN A 106 -5.73 4.21 5.80
C ASN A 106 -7.13 4.32 5.17
N PRO A 107 -7.96 3.26 5.22
CA PRO A 107 -9.30 3.25 4.60
C PRO A 107 -10.19 4.41 5.03
N GLU A 108 -10.03 4.89 6.27
CA GLU A 108 -10.77 6.04 6.81
C GLU A 108 -10.47 7.37 6.10
N MET A 109 -9.31 7.50 5.45
CA MET A 109 -8.94 8.70 4.70
C MET A 109 -9.47 8.68 3.25
N ILE A 110 -10.08 7.58 2.82
CA ILE A 110 -10.75 7.49 1.51
C ILE A 110 -12.04 8.31 1.57
N ALA A 111 -12.28 9.12 0.53
CA ALA A 111 -13.49 9.92 0.46
C ALA A 111 -14.75 9.02 0.50
N SER A 112 -15.67 9.34 1.40
CA SER A 112 -16.79 8.48 1.78
C SER A 112 -17.75 8.17 0.62
N ASP A 113 -17.87 9.09 -0.34
CA ASP A 113 -18.73 8.97 -1.51
C ASP A 113 -18.18 8.07 -2.64
N ILE A 114 -16.91 7.65 -2.52
CA ILE A 114 -16.27 6.69 -3.42
C ILE A 114 -15.83 5.39 -2.74
N ARG A 115 -15.72 5.36 -1.40
CA ARG A 115 -15.19 4.21 -0.64
C ARG A 115 -15.87 2.89 -0.99
N ASN A 116 -17.20 2.88 -1.09
CA ASN A 116 -17.98 1.67 -1.42
C ASN A 116 -17.88 1.20 -2.88
N LYS A 117 -17.12 1.91 -3.73
CA LYS A 117 -16.87 1.57 -5.14
C LYS A 117 -15.47 1.03 -5.37
N ILE A 118 -14.69 0.86 -4.30
CA ILE A 118 -13.28 0.44 -4.35
C ILE A 118 -13.16 -0.94 -3.72
N ILE A 119 -12.50 -1.85 -4.42
CA ILE A 119 -12.10 -3.14 -3.86
C ILE A 119 -10.82 -2.89 -3.06
N MET A 120 -10.89 -3.01 -1.74
CA MET A 120 -9.77 -2.75 -0.83
C MET A 120 -9.14 -4.05 -0.35
N ILE A 121 -7.84 -4.17 -0.55
CA ILE A 121 -7.06 -5.36 -0.20
C ILE A 121 -5.85 -4.92 0.61
N TYR A 122 -5.56 -5.59 1.71
CA TYR A 122 -4.33 -5.37 2.47
C TYR A 122 -3.49 -6.65 2.48
N ILE A 123 -2.24 -6.57 2.03
CA ILE A 123 -1.32 -7.71 1.94
C ILE A 123 -0.32 -7.64 3.08
N HIS A 124 -0.16 -8.73 3.82
CA HIS A 124 0.86 -8.85 4.86
C HIS A 124 1.57 -10.22 4.81
N ILE A 125 2.69 -10.34 5.53
CA ILE A 125 3.40 -11.60 5.73
C ILE A 125 3.65 -11.75 7.24
N PRO A 126 2.89 -12.62 7.94
CA PRO A 126 3.06 -12.84 9.38
C PRO A 126 4.46 -13.33 9.76
N ASP A 127 5.07 -14.16 8.91
CA ASP A 127 6.42 -14.68 9.12
C ASP A 127 7.47 -13.59 8.84
N LYS A 128 7.97 -13.00 9.93
CA LYS A 128 9.01 -11.96 9.90
C LYS A 128 10.32 -12.42 9.26
N SER A 129 10.67 -13.70 9.37
CA SER A 129 11.90 -14.25 8.77
C SER A 129 11.75 -14.31 7.26
N LEU A 130 10.62 -14.85 6.79
CA LEU A 130 10.28 -14.87 5.37
C LEU A 130 10.19 -13.45 4.79
N HIS A 131 9.52 -12.53 5.50
CA HIS A 131 9.39 -11.15 5.07
C HIS A 131 10.76 -10.45 4.96
N GLY A 132 11.64 -10.65 5.94
CA GLY A 132 13.01 -10.16 5.92
C GLY A 132 13.82 -10.70 4.73
N ASN A 133 13.68 -11.98 4.40
CA ASN A 133 14.34 -12.57 3.23
C ASN A 133 13.84 -11.97 1.93
N ARG A 134 12.51 -11.87 1.73
CA ARG A 134 11.92 -11.24 0.54
C ARG A 134 12.32 -9.77 0.37
N LEU A 135 12.50 -9.04 1.47
CA LEU A 135 13.01 -7.67 1.43
C LEU A 135 14.45 -7.59 0.91
N LYS A 136 15.30 -8.57 1.22
CA LYS A 136 16.67 -8.63 0.68
C LYS A 136 16.65 -8.94 -0.81
N GLU A 137 15.83 -9.91 -1.22
CA GLU A 137 15.68 -10.37 -2.60
C GLU A 137 15.01 -9.33 -3.52
N ARG A 138 14.43 -8.26 -2.99
CA ARG A 138 13.73 -7.26 -3.81
C ARG A 138 14.64 -6.53 -4.81
N ILE A 139 15.95 -6.49 -4.53
CA ILE A 139 16.98 -5.99 -5.46
C ILE A 139 16.92 -6.78 -6.76
N ASP A 140 16.62 -8.08 -6.70
CA ASP A 140 16.73 -8.97 -7.84
C ASP A 140 15.51 -8.90 -8.77
N TYR A 141 14.42 -8.24 -8.35
CA TYR A 141 13.14 -8.29 -9.07
C TYR A 141 12.49 -6.94 -9.34
N THR A 142 12.49 -6.01 -8.38
CA THR A 142 11.65 -4.79 -8.47
C THR A 142 12.42 -3.50 -8.20
N HIS A 143 13.48 -3.54 -7.40
CA HIS A 143 14.20 -2.34 -6.94
C HIS A 143 15.73 -2.56 -6.96
N PHE A 144 16.29 -2.72 -8.16
CA PHE A 144 17.70 -3.05 -8.42
C PHE A 144 18.74 -2.14 -7.75
N ASN A 145 18.38 -0.90 -7.43
CA ASN A 145 19.26 0.07 -6.76
C ASN A 145 18.94 0.30 -5.27
N SER A 146 17.99 -0.46 -4.70
CA SER A 146 17.59 -0.29 -3.31
C SER A 146 18.34 -1.27 -2.43
N PRO A 147 19.27 -0.83 -1.57
CA PRO A 147 19.96 -1.74 -0.64
C PRO A 147 18.96 -2.40 0.32
N GLY A 148 18.57 -3.64 0.04
CA GLY A 148 17.56 -4.41 0.78
C GLY A 148 17.90 -4.54 2.27
N GLU A 149 19.18 -4.66 2.60
CA GLU A 149 19.69 -4.67 3.98
C GLU A 149 19.22 -3.45 4.79
N ARG A 150 19.32 -2.24 4.22
CA ARG A 150 18.90 -1.01 4.89
C ARG A 150 17.42 -1.00 5.23
N LEU A 151 16.58 -1.73 4.48
CA LEU A 151 15.14 -1.79 4.73
C LEU A 151 14.77 -2.88 5.71
N VAL A 152 15.52 -3.98 5.74
CA VAL A 152 15.41 -4.97 6.80
C VAL A 152 15.67 -4.30 8.16
N GLU A 153 16.66 -3.41 8.25
CA GLU A 153 16.91 -2.61 9.47
C GLU A 153 15.71 -1.72 9.87
N GLN A 154 14.87 -1.31 8.91
CA GLN A 154 13.67 -0.51 9.19
C GLN A 154 12.42 -1.34 9.47
N LEU A 155 12.48 -2.68 9.40
CA LEU A 155 11.34 -3.55 9.71
C LEU A 155 10.65 -3.24 11.04
N PRO A 156 11.35 -2.91 12.14
CA PRO A 156 10.67 -2.53 13.38
C PRO A 156 9.74 -1.33 13.22
N VAL A 157 10.08 -0.35 12.36
CA VAL A 157 9.22 0.80 12.07
C VAL A 157 8.06 0.39 11.17
N TYR A 158 8.35 -0.40 10.14
CA TYR A 158 7.30 -0.90 9.25
C TYR A 158 6.31 -1.81 9.96
N SER A 159 6.73 -2.64 10.92
CA SER A 159 5.83 -3.46 11.72
C SER A 159 4.87 -2.62 12.56
N VAL A 160 5.30 -1.46 13.08
CA VAL A 160 4.39 -0.52 13.75
C VAL A 160 3.35 0.03 12.77
N ILE A 161 3.80 0.46 11.58
CA ILE A 161 2.91 0.99 10.54
C ILE A 161 1.94 -0.07 10.03
N GLU A 162 2.41 -1.31 9.83
CA GLU A 162 1.59 -2.44 9.40
C GLU A 162 0.53 -2.78 10.43
N LYS A 163 0.93 -2.88 11.70
CA LYS A 163 0.01 -3.13 12.80
C LYS A 163 -1.06 -2.03 12.85
N TYR A 164 -0.66 -0.77 12.81
CA TYR A 164 -1.59 0.36 12.77
C TYR A 164 -2.57 0.24 11.59
N SER A 165 -2.07 0.00 10.38
CA SER A 165 -2.90 -0.07 9.17
C SER A 165 -3.91 -1.23 9.25
N MET A 166 -3.48 -2.40 9.75
CA MET A 166 -4.34 -3.57 9.92
C MET A 166 -5.38 -3.38 11.02
N ASP A 167 -5.03 -2.75 12.15
CA ASP A 167 -5.95 -2.46 13.24
C ASP A 167 -7.08 -1.49 12.82
N HIS A 168 -6.84 -0.66 11.79
CA HIS A 168 -7.80 0.31 11.25
C HIS A 168 -8.48 -0.16 9.95
N CYS A 169 -8.29 -1.43 9.57
CA CYS A 169 -9.07 -2.05 8.50
C CYS A 169 -10.46 -2.44 9.03
N GLY A 170 -11.51 -2.01 8.34
CA GLY A 170 -12.88 -2.48 8.60
C GLY A 170 -13.22 -3.74 7.81
N ASP A 171 -14.46 -4.20 7.94
CA ASP A 171 -14.99 -5.38 7.23
C ASP A 171 -15.00 -5.22 5.70
N ASP A 172 -14.85 -3.98 5.21
CA ASP A 172 -14.76 -3.63 3.80
C ASP A 172 -13.36 -3.81 3.21
N VAL A 173 -12.38 -4.24 4.01
CA VAL A 173 -11.01 -4.52 3.56
C VAL A 173 -10.73 -6.02 3.63
N PHE A 174 -10.29 -6.59 2.51
CA PHE A 174 -9.82 -7.96 2.48
C PHE A 174 -8.35 -8.06 2.85
N ILE A 175 -8.07 -8.50 4.08
CA ILE A 175 -6.71 -8.74 4.57
C ILE A 175 -6.27 -10.15 4.13
N VAL A 176 -5.09 -10.26 3.52
CA VAL A 176 -4.56 -11.53 3.00
C VAL A 176 -3.10 -11.77 3.41
N ASP A 177 -2.84 -12.99 3.86
CA ASP A 177 -1.49 -13.51 4.11
C ASP A 177 -0.84 -13.92 2.78
N ASN A 178 0.37 -13.39 2.51
CA ASN A 178 1.17 -13.72 1.34
C ASN A 178 2.37 -14.63 1.63
N THR A 179 2.33 -15.43 2.69
CA THR A 179 3.36 -16.43 2.98
C THR A 179 3.54 -17.42 1.82
N ASP A 180 2.44 -17.87 1.19
CA ASP A 180 2.45 -18.73 0.00
C ASP A 180 1.88 -17.99 -1.22
N PHE A 181 2.77 -17.54 -2.11
CA PHE A 181 2.40 -16.70 -3.24
C PHE A 181 1.42 -17.39 -4.23
N PRO A 182 1.62 -18.65 -4.66
CA PRO A 182 0.62 -19.38 -5.44
C PRO A 182 -0.78 -19.44 -4.82
N ILE A 183 -0.88 -19.73 -3.51
CA ILE A 183 -2.18 -19.78 -2.81
C ILE A 183 -2.81 -18.39 -2.77
N THR A 184 -2.05 -17.37 -2.36
CA THR A 184 -2.53 -15.99 -2.25
C THR A 184 -3.06 -15.45 -3.58
N LYS A 185 -2.40 -15.78 -4.70
CA LYS A 185 -2.88 -15.43 -6.05
C LYS A 185 -4.30 -15.95 -6.31
N ASN A 186 -4.55 -17.23 -6.06
CA ASN A 186 -5.86 -17.83 -6.30
C ASN A 186 -6.93 -17.24 -5.37
N THR A 187 -6.59 -17.03 -4.10
CA THR A 187 -7.46 -16.38 -3.12
C THR A 187 -7.90 -14.99 -3.58
N LEU A 188 -6.95 -14.16 -4.02
CA LEU A 188 -7.23 -12.80 -4.51
C LEU A 188 -8.09 -12.80 -5.76
N ILE A 189 -7.83 -13.69 -6.72
CA ILE A 189 -8.68 -13.81 -7.93
C ILE A 189 -10.12 -14.12 -7.55
N ASN A 190 -10.34 -15.12 -6.69
CA ASN A 190 -11.68 -15.53 -6.31
C ASN A 190 -12.42 -14.41 -5.57
N TYR A 191 -11.74 -13.72 -4.65
CA TYR A 191 -12.30 -12.56 -3.95
C TYR A 191 -12.70 -11.44 -4.92
N ILE A 192 -11.79 -11.02 -5.81
CA ILE A 192 -12.03 -9.94 -6.78
C ILE A 192 -13.15 -10.33 -7.76
N LYS A 193 -13.18 -11.57 -8.27
CA LYS A 193 -14.28 -12.07 -9.11
C LYS A 193 -15.63 -11.98 -8.40
N GLY A 194 -15.67 -12.32 -7.10
CA GLY A 194 -16.85 -12.14 -6.27
C GLY A 194 -17.32 -10.68 -6.23
N GLN A 195 -16.43 -9.74 -5.98
CA GLN A 195 -16.76 -8.30 -5.90
C GLN A 195 -17.21 -7.70 -7.24
N ILE A 196 -16.67 -8.17 -8.37
CA ILE A 196 -17.02 -7.63 -9.69
C ILE A 196 -18.41 -8.09 -10.17
N ASN A 197 -18.81 -9.30 -9.77
CA ASN A 197 -20.06 -9.96 -10.19
C ASN A 197 -21.28 -9.54 -9.35
N HIS A 198 -21.07 -8.79 -8.27
CA HIS A 198 -22.11 -8.12 -7.48
C HIS A 198 -22.20 -6.63 -7.85
#